data_AF-A0A366EJX8-F1
#
_entry.id   AF-A0A366EJX8-F1
#
_cell.length_a   1.000
_cell.length_b   1.000
_cell.length_c   1.000
_cell.angle_alpha   90.00
_cell.angle_beta   90.00
_cell.angle_gamma   90.00
#
_symmetry.space_group_name_H-M   'P 1'
#
loop_
_entity.id
_entity.type
_entity.pdbx_description
1 polymer ?
#
loop_
_entity_poly.entity_id
_entity_poly.type
_entity_poly.pdbx_seq_one_letter_code
_entity_poly.pdbx_strand_id
1 'polypeptide(L)'
;MELSRHFQIAINASTVGSRELQEWIDAGLETGRMIAWHNFYPKPETGLDQDYFMKQQRLFEALDIPVYGFIPGDNEKRGPLYRGLPTLEDHRDQNPYTSAIQLRNWGVQGVFIGDPGCSQELLRKLVDYDQENVMELVYEGSGEMEREYQLRPDPGRDVYRLLETRTHGDVPPANTVERPRGTITRDNDLYGRYKGEMQVVRNDLEKNPAVNVVGRVREEDLDLLELLEPGQKIRLIRGTDLRM
;
A
#
# COMPACT_ATOMS: atom_id res chain seq x y z
N MET A 1 16.79 -15.25 29.44
CA MET A 1 17.67 -16.27 28.84
C MET A 1 16.99 -17.63 28.68
N GLU A 2 16.35 -18.21 29.70
CA GLU A 2 15.73 -19.54 29.53
C GLU A 2 14.53 -19.55 28.56
N LEU A 3 13.67 -18.53 28.62
CA LEU A 3 12.49 -18.44 27.75
C LEU A 3 12.84 -18.34 26.27
N SER A 4 13.88 -17.60 25.89
CA SER A 4 14.28 -17.38 24.50
C SER A 4 14.82 -18.64 23.81
N ARG A 5 15.17 -19.68 24.57
CA ARG A 5 15.56 -20.98 24.03
C ARG A 5 14.38 -21.73 23.41
N HIS A 6 13.18 -21.49 23.93
CA HIS A 6 11.96 -22.21 23.55
C HIS A 6 10.97 -21.35 22.77
N PHE A 7 11.02 -20.03 22.95
CA PHE A 7 10.05 -19.10 22.37
C PHE A 7 10.73 -17.90 21.70
N GLN A 8 10.03 -17.29 20.75
CA GLN A 8 10.31 -15.91 20.37
C GLN A 8 9.82 -14.99 21.49
N ILE A 9 10.63 -13.97 21.78
CA ILE A 9 10.35 -12.98 22.81
C ILE A 9 9.77 -11.74 22.14
N ALA A 10 8.49 -11.49 22.41
CA ALA A 10 7.82 -10.27 21.97
C ALA A 10 8.23 -9.09 22.86
N ILE A 11 8.76 -8.04 22.25
CA ILE A 11 9.14 -6.78 22.91
C ILE A 11 8.28 -5.63 22.40
N ASN A 12 8.15 -4.57 23.19
CA ASN A 12 7.31 -3.42 22.82
C ASN A 12 8.08 -2.44 21.93
N ALA A 13 7.81 -2.47 20.63
CA ALA A 13 8.45 -1.60 19.64
C ALA A 13 8.12 -0.12 19.83
N SER A 14 7.00 0.20 20.51
CA SER A 14 6.61 1.58 20.76
C SER A 14 7.44 2.26 21.85
N THR A 15 8.11 1.51 22.72
CA THR A 15 8.77 2.08 23.92
C THR A 15 10.22 1.62 24.11
N VAL A 16 10.57 0.41 23.70
CA VAL A 16 11.90 -0.15 23.91
C VAL A 16 12.93 0.64 23.11
N GLY A 17 13.96 1.12 23.80
CA GLY A 17 15.05 1.91 23.20
C GLY A 17 16.34 1.12 23.00
N SER A 18 17.30 1.74 22.32
CA SER A 18 18.62 1.15 22.03
C SER A 18 19.38 0.72 23.28
N ARG A 19 19.26 1.45 24.40
CA ARG A 19 19.93 1.10 25.66
C ARG A 19 19.44 -0.23 26.21
N GLU A 20 18.12 -0.41 26.30
CA GLU A 20 17.52 -1.65 26.82
C GLU A 20 17.86 -2.84 25.93
N LEU A 21 17.81 -2.65 24.60
CA LEU A 21 18.20 -3.68 23.64
C LEU A 21 19.66 -4.09 23.83
N GLN A 22 20.57 -3.13 23.97
CA GLN A 22 21.99 -3.42 24.18
C GLN A 22 22.21 -4.18 25.49
N GLU A 23 21.56 -3.76 26.58
CA GLU A 23 21.64 -4.46 27.87
C GLU A 23 21.19 -5.93 27.75
N TRP A 24 20.13 -6.20 26.99
CA TRP A 24 19.64 -7.57 26.78
C TRP A 24 20.57 -8.40 25.88
N ILE A 25 21.11 -7.79 24.82
CA ILE A 25 22.06 -8.44 23.92
C ILE A 25 23.35 -8.78 24.68
N ASP A 26 23.87 -7.85 25.48
CA ASP A 26 25.06 -8.05 26.33
C ASP A 26 24.82 -9.14 27.39
N ALA A 27 23.57 -9.26 27.86
CA ALA A 27 23.14 -10.34 28.74
C ALA A 27 22.90 -11.68 28.02
N GLY A 28 23.11 -11.73 26.69
CA GLY A 28 23.07 -12.93 25.86
C GLY A 28 21.74 -13.20 25.14
N LEU A 29 20.81 -12.24 25.08
CA LEU A 29 19.58 -12.40 24.31
C LEU A 29 19.85 -12.17 22.82
N GLU A 30 19.75 -13.24 22.03
CA GLU A 30 19.93 -13.20 20.58
C GLU A 30 18.80 -12.41 19.89
N THR A 31 19.15 -11.50 18.97
CA THR A 31 18.18 -10.69 18.22
C THR A 31 17.23 -11.54 17.37
N GLY A 32 17.73 -12.65 16.78
CA GLY A 32 16.91 -13.62 16.06
C GLY A 32 15.87 -14.36 16.92
N ARG A 33 15.90 -14.19 18.24
CA ARG A 33 14.88 -14.68 19.18
C ARG A 33 13.91 -13.58 19.61
N MET A 34 14.03 -12.38 19.10
CA MET A 34 13.15 -11.26 19.41
C MET A 34 12.19 -10.99 18.25
N ILE A 35 10.99 -10.53 18.59
CA ILE A 35 10.03 -9.93 17.65
C ILE A 35 9.51 -8.63 18.29
N ALA A 36 9.43 -7.55 17.53
CA ALA A 36 9.06 -6.24 18.05
C ALA A 36 7.61 -5.91 17.65
N TRP A 37 6.73 -5.72 18.62
CA TRP A 37 5.32 -5.38 18.39
C TRP A 37 5.06 -3.95 18.82
N HIS A 38 4.54 -3.14 17.91
CA HIS A 38 3.97 -1.85 18.28
C HIS A 38 2.66 -2.05 19.04
N ASN A 39 2.33 -1.09 19.89
CA ASN A 39 0.99 -0.99 20.45
C ASN A 39 -0.01 -0.52 19.37
N PHE A 40 -1.29 -0.75 19.64
CA PHE A 40 -2.39 -0.03 19.03
C PHE A 40 -2.96 1.00 20.00
N TYR A 41 -3.63 2.03 19.49
CA TYR A 41 -4.05 3.20 20.27
C TYR A 41 -5.55 3.48 20.11
N PRO A 42 -6.41 3.01 21.06
CA PRO A 42 -7.86 3.20 20.98
C PRO A 42 -8.31 4.65 21.13
N LYS A 43 -7.55 5.47 21.85
CA LYS A 43 -7.87 6.88 22.11
C LYS A 43 -7.38 7.71 20.90
N PRO A 44 -8.26 8.51 20.26
CA PRO A 44 -7.84 9.46 19.24
C PRO A 44 -6.73 10.39 19.73
N GLU A 45 -5.94 10.89 18.79
CA GLU A 45 -4.84 11.84 19.01
C GLU A 45 -3.66 11.25 19.81
N THR A 46 -3.58 9.92 19.96
CA THR A 46 -2.55 9.25 20.78
C THR A 46 -1.80 8.13 20.10
N GLY A 47 -2.12 7.83 18.84
CA GLY A 47 -1.30 6.99 17.98
C GLY A 47 0.12 7.55 17.85
N LEU A 48 1.04 6.71 17.41
CA LEU A 48 2.41 7.14 17.20
C LEU A 48 2.50 8.20 16.10
N ASP A 49 3.37 9.18 16.35
CA ASP A 49 3.91 10.07 15.33
C ASP A 49 4.75 9.28 14.32
N GLN A 50 4.68 9.67 13.04
CA GLN A 50 5.34 8.97 11.95
C GLN A 50 6.88 9.02 12.05
N ASP A 51 7.47 10.16 12.42
CA ASP A 51 8.92 10.30 12.51
C ASP A 51 9.47 9.44 13.66
N TYR A 52 8.75 9.41 14.78
CA TYR A 52 9.06 8.51 15.88
C TYR A 52 8.96 7.04 15.46
N PHE A 53 7.87 6.66 14.78
CA PHE A 53 7.69 5.31 14.25
C PHE A 53 8.86 4.91 13.34
N MET A 54 9.24 5.76 12.38
CA MET A 54 10.34 5.49 11.46
C MET A 54 11.70 5.39 12.18
N LYS A 55 11.89 6.13 13.28
CA LYS A 55 13.07 5.98 14.13
C LYS A 55 13.11 4.61 14.81
N GLN A 56 11.98 4.13 15.32
CA GLN A 56 11.87 2.80 15.91
C GLN A 56 12.09 1.71 14.85
N GLN A 57 11.45 1.83 13.69
CA GLN A 57 11.63 0.89 12.57
C GLN A 57 13.10 0.72 12.21
N ARG A 58 13.84 1.83 12.01
CA ARG A 58 15.29 1.79 11.71
C ARG A 58 16.12 1.16 12.84
N LEU A 59 15.72 1.35 14.10
CA LEU A 59 16.43 0.76 15.24
C LEU A 59 16.32 -0.77 15.22
N PHE A 60 15.11 -1.30 15.03
CA PHE A 60 14.89 -2.74 15.01
C PHE A 60 15.44 -3.39 13.73
N GLU A 61 15.30 -2.72 12.58
CA GLU A 61 15.86 -3.16 11.31
C GLU A 61 17.39 -3.28 11.37
N ALA A 62 18.10 -2.33 12.00
CA ALA A 62 19.55 -2.41 12.17
C ALA A 62 20.03 -3.58 13.04
N LEU A 63 19.12 -4.24 13.75
CA LEU A 63 19.38 -5.41 14.60
C LEU A 63 18.78 -6.70 14.03
N ASP A 64 18.22 -6.65 12.81
CA ASP A 64 17.48 -7.74 12.17
C ASP A 64 16.31 -8.27 13.02
N ILE A 65 15.69 -7.39 13.82
CA ILE A 65 14.52 -7.72 14.63
C ILE A 65 13.25 -7.40 13.83
N PRO A 66 12.39 -8.39 13.50
CA PRO A 66 11.18 -8.13 12.73
C PRO A 66 10.18 -7.29 13.53
N VAL A 67 9.61 -6.29 12.86
CA VAL A 67 8.64 -5.35 13.43
C VAL A 67 7.22 -5.69 12.98
N TYR A 68 6.28 -5.58 13.92
CA TYR A 68 4.86 -5.82 13.71
C TYR A 68 4.05 -4.59 14.15
N GLY A 69 3.01 -4.26 13.39
CA GLY A 69 2.16 -3.09 13.64
C GLY A 69 0.69 -3.32 13.32
N PHE A 70 -0.14 -2.37 13.73
CA PHE A 70 -1.59 -2.46 13.60
C PHE A 70 -2.18 -1.38 12.68
N ILE A 71 -3.13 -1.80 11.86
CA ILE A 71 -4.06 -0.94 11.12
C ILE A 71 -5.46 -1.04 11.76
N PRO A 72 -6.33 -0.03 11.61
CA PRO A 72 -7.70 -0.17 12.06
C PRO A 72 -8.47 -1.12 11.13
N GLY A 73 -9.51 -1.79 11.63
CA GLY A 73 -10.43 -2.55 10.78
C GLY A 73 -11.38 -1.63 10.04
N ASP A 74 -12.06 -2.08 8.98
CA ASP A 74 -13.02 -1.25 8.22
C ASP A 74 -14.50 -1.53 8.56
N ASN A 75 -14.77 -2.47 9.46
CA ASN A 75 -16.12 -2.85 9.87
C ASN A 75 -16.34 -2.60 11.38
N GLU A 76 -16.68 -3.62 12.17
CA GLU A 76 -16.87 -3.51 13.62
C GLU A 76 -15.60 -2.99 14.31
N LYS A 77 -15.70 -1.78 14.89
CA LYS A 77 -14.64 -1.16 15.68
C LYS A 77 -14.69 -1.61 17.13
N ARG A 78 -13.55 -1.73 17.80
CA ARG A 78 -13.51 -2.12 19.21
C ARG A 78 -14.06 -1.02 20.12
N GLY A 79 -14.96 -1.39 21.02
CA GLY A 79 -15.40 -0.53 22.12
C GLY A 79 -14.29 -0.24 23.14
N PRO A 80 -14.48 0.75 24.04
CA PRO A 80 -15.70 1.55 24.18
C PRO A 80 -15.76 2.77 23.27
N LEU A 81 -14.66 3.13 22.59
CA LEU A 81 -14.58 4.37 21.81
C LEU A 81 -15.03 4.21 20.35
N TYR A 82 -14.89 3.01 19.77
CA TYR A 82 -15.23 2.74 18.37
C TYR A 82 -14.49 3.66 17.38
N ARG A 83 -13.24 4.04 17.72
CA ARG A 83 -12.38 4.95 16.94
C ARG A 83 -11.20 4.26 16.26
N GLY A 84 -11.30 2.95 16.08
CA GLY A 84 -10.27 2.11 15.47
C GLY A 84 -9.05 1.88 16.37
N LEU A 85 -8.29 0.84 16.03
CA LEU A 85 -7.07 0.45 16.74
C LEU A 85 -5.81 0.52 15.86
N PRO A 86 -5.40 1.71 15.38
CA PRO A 86 -4.18 1.86 14.60
C PRO A 86 -2.93 1.94 15.50
N THR A 87 -1.76 1.69 14.92
CA THR A 87 -0.45 2.02 15.52
C THR A 87 -0.09 3.50 15.31
N LEU A 88 -0.19 4.03 14.09
CA LEU A 88 0.05 5.45 13.79
C LEU A 88 -1.25 6.26 13.86
N GLU A 89 -1.16 7.51 14.30
CA GLU A 89 -2.35 8.37 14.35
C GLU A 89 -2.86 8.71 12.94
N ASP A 90 -1.96 8.93 11.98
CA ASP A 90 -2.29 9.22 10.58
C ASP A 90 -3.12 8.11 9.91
N HIS A 91 -3.07 6.89 10.44
CA HIS A 91 -3.80 5.74 9.92
C HIS A 91 -5.24 5.64 10.42
N ARG A 92 -5.65 6.46 11.39
CA ARG A 92 -6.93 6.29 12.10
C ARG A 92 -8.15 6.37 11.20
N ASP A 93 -8.17 7.40 10.34
CA ASP A 93 -9.27 7.68 9.41
C ASP A 93 -8.85 7.41 7.95
N GLN A 94 -7.63 6.91 7.73
CA GLN A 94 -7.15 6.48 6.43
C GLN A 94 -7.78 5.13 6.05
N ASN A 95 -7.88 4.86 4.74
CA ASN A 95 -8.24 3.55 4.24
C ASN A 95 -7.27 2.48 4.80
N PRO A 96 -7.76 1.46 5.54
CA PRO A 96 -6.89 0.44 6.14
C PRO A 96 -6.01 -0.31 5.14
N TYR A 97 -6.47 -0.48 3.90
CA TYR A 97 -5.67 -1.10 2.84
C TYR A 97 -4.44 -0.26 2.51
N THR A 98 -4.63 1.06 2.35
CA THR A 98 -3.54 2.02 2.14
C THR A 98 -2.58 2.03 3.32
N SER A 99 -3.09 2.05 4.55
CA SER A 99 -2.27 2.00 5.77
C SER A 99 -1.42 0.73 5.83
N ALA A 100 -1.98 -0.42 5.47
CA ALA A 100 -1.24 -1.68 5.46
C ALA A 100 -0.10 -1.68 4.44
N ILE A 101 -0.38 -1.25 3.21
CA ILE A 101 0.64 -1.13 2.16
C ILE A 101 1.75 -0.18 2.61
N GLN A 102 1.40 0.96 3.20
CA GLN A 102 2.39 1.92 3.69
C GLN A 102 3.31 1.31 4.75
N LEU A 103 2.76 0.59 5.73
CA LEU A 103 3.57 -0.12 6.73
C LEU A 103 4.50 -1.16 6.08
N ARG A 104 3.99 -1.93 5.10
CA ARG A 104 4.80 -2.93 4.37
C ARG A 104 5.96 -2.27 3.62
N ASN A 105 5.71 -1.17 2.93
CA ASN A 105 6.74 -0.41 2.21
C ASN A 105 7.80 0.20 3.15
N TRP A 106 7.45 0.44 4.42
CA TRP A 106 8.40 0.85 5.45
C TRP A 106 9.17 -0.30 6.10
N GLY A 107 8.98 -1.54 5.63
CA GLY A 107 9.70 -2.72 6.12
C GLY A 107 9.07 -3.36 7.36
N VAL A 108 7.80 -3.06 7.67
CA VAL A 108 7.08 -3.77 8.73
C VAL A 108 6.82 -5.21 8.29
N GLN A 109 7.32 -6.17 9.06
CA GLN A 109 7.30 -7.59 8.71
C GLN A 109 5.90 -8.20 8.77
N GLY A 110 5.01 -7.69 9.62
CA GLY A 110 3.62 -8.12 9.65
C GLY A 110 2.68 -7.01 10.07
N VAL A 111 1.58 -6.88 9.34
CA VAL A 111 0.52 -5.90 9.59
C VAL A 111 -0.72 -6.65 10.08
N PHE A 112 -1.26 -6.20 11.20
CA PHE A 112 -2.42 -6.81 11.84
C PHE A 112 -3.60 -5.84 11.87
N ILE A 113 -4.81 -6.36 11.75
CA ILE A 113 -6.02 -5.58 11.98
C ILE A 113 -6.28 -5.55 13.48
N GLY A 114 -6.25 -4.36 14.08
CA GLY A 114 -6.42 -4.21 15.52
C GLY A 114 -7.88 -4.37 15.98
N ASP A 115 -8.83 -3.99 15.13
CA ASP A 115 -10.26 -4.06 15.43
C ASP A 115 -10.85 -5.47 15.18
N PRO A 116 -11.98 -5.84 15.82
CA PRO A 116 -12.65 -7.13 15.61
C PRO A 116 -13.18 -7.33 14.19
N GLY A 117 -13.66 -6.26 13.55
CA GLY A 117 -14.34 -6.33 12.27
C GLY A 117 -13.44 -5.98 11.10
N CYS A 118 -13.40 -6.90 10.12
CA CYS A 118 -12.79 -6.72 8.81
C CYS A 118 -13.80 -7.16 7.75
N SER A 119 -13.99 -6.36 6.71
CA SER A 119 -14.78 -6.74 5.55
C SER A 119 -14.07 -7.84 4.74
N GLN A 120 -14.85 -8.65 4.03
CA GLN A 120 -14.28 -9.65 3.11
C GLN A 120 -13.49 -8.98 1.97
N GLU A 121 -13.88 -7.77 1.57
CA GLU A 121 -13.18 -6.99 0.56
C GLU A 121 -11.78 -6.59 1.03
N LEU A 122 -11.68 -5.97 2.22
CA LEU A 122 -10.39 -5.59 2.80
C LEU A 122 -9.51 -6.82 3.01
N LEU A 123 -10.06 -7.90 3.58
CA LEU A 123 -9.30 -9.13 3.81
C LEU A 123 -8.74 -9.69 2.50
N ARG A 124 -9.57 -9.78 1.45
CA ARG A 124 -9.13 -10.25 0.13
C ARG A 124 -8.02 -9.36 -0.44
N LYS A 125 -8.20 -8.03 -0.41
CA LYS A 125 -7.19 -7.06 -0.89
C LYS A 125 -5.85 -7.21 -0.15
N LEU A 126 -5.89 -7.39 1.17
CA LEU A 126 -4.69 -7.61 1.99
C LEU A 126 -4.00 -8.93 1.67
N VAL A 127 -4.76 -10.01 1.47
CA VAL A 127 -4.21 -11.33 1.09
C VAL A 127 -3.57 -11.28 -0.30
N ASP A 128 -4.25 -10.68 -1.29
CA ASP A 128 -3.73 -10.51 -2.64
C ASP A 128 -2.41 -9.69 -2.64
N TYR A 129 -2.34 -8.67 -1.79
CA TYR A 129 -1.11 -7.88 -1.63
C TYR A 129 0.01 -8.68 -0.97
N ASP A 130 -0.26 -9.34 0.16
CA ASP A 130 0.77 -10.04 0.94
C ASP A 130 1.32 -11.29 0.24
N GLN A 131 0.48 -12.03 -0.47
CA GLN A 131 0.87 -13.31 -1.09
C GLN A 131 1.33 -13.16 -2.55
N GLU A 132 0.67 -12.29 -3.32
CA GLU A 132 0.89 -12.21 -4.78
C GLU A 132 1.55 -10.90 -5.21
N ASN A 133 1.77 -9.97 -4.26
CA ASN A 133 2.24 -8.62 -4.52
C ASN A 133 1.39 -7.91 -5.58
N VAL A 134 0.05 -8.01 -5.45
CA VAL A 134 -0.93 -7.38 -6.32
C VAL A 134 -1.62 -6.25 -5.57
N MET A 135 -1.49 -5.02 -6.09
CA MET A 135 -2.22 -3.87 -5.57
C MET A 135 -3.51 -3.65 -6.36
N GLU A 136 -4.66 -3.62 -5.68
CA GLU A 136 -5.94 -3.37 -6.32
C GLU A 136 -6.23 -1.86 -6.40
N LEU A 137 -6.65 -1.40 -7.58
CA LEU A 137 -7.06 -0.02 -7.84
C LEU A 137 -8.44 -0.02 -8.48
N VAL A 138 -9.36 0.72 -7.89
CA VAL A 138 -10.71 0.89 -8.43
C VAL A 138 -10.70 2.06 -9.42
N TYR A 139 -11.36 1.89 -10.56
CA TYR A 139 -11.43 2.92 -11.59
C TYR A 139 -12.86 3.17 -12.09
N GLU A 140 -13.05 4.34 -12.69
CA GLU A 140 -14.25 4.74 -13.44
C GLU A 140 -13.85 5.12 -14.87
N GLY A 141 -14.59 4.66 -15.88
CA GLY A 141 -14.23 4.90 -17.28
C GLY A 141 -15.09 4.15 -18.29
N SER A 142 -14.85 4.43 -19.57
CA SER A 142 -15.64 3.92 -20.70
C SER A 142 -15.09 2.64 -21.34
N GLY A 143 -14.02 2.06 -20.80
CA GLY A 143 -13.37 0.85 -21.33
C GLY A 143 -13.36 -0.31 -20.35
N GLU A 144 -13.41 -1.54 -20.87
CA GLU A 144 -13.13 -2.76 -20.13
C GLU A 144 -11.61 -2.91 -19.94
N MET A 145 -11.17 -2.74 -18.70
CA MET A 145 -9.76 -2.77 -18.28
C MET A 145 -9.58 -3.68 -17.06
N GLU A 146 -10.60 -4.45 -16.69
CA GLU A 146 -10.68 -5.25 -15.48
C GLU A 146 -9.80 -6.50 -15.60
N ARG A 147 -8.53 -6.36 -15.25
CA ARG A 147 -7.55 -7.46 -15.19
C ARG A 147 -6.32 -7.04 -14.40
N GLU A 148 -5.38 -7.97 -14.27
CA GLU A 148 -4.05 -7.66 -13.77
C GLU A 148 -3.14 -7.10 -14.88
N TYR A 149 -2.33 -6.13 -14.48
CA TYR A 149 -1.26 -5.56 -15.28
C TYR A 149 0.02 -5.57 -14.45
N GLN A 150 1.15 -5.66 -15.13
CA GLN A 150 2.44 -5.44 -14.49
C GLN A 150 2.97 -4.06 -14.84
N LEU A 151 3.40 -3.31 -13.83
CA LEU A 151 4.11 -2.06 -14.04
C LEU A 151 5.50 -2.34 -14.64
N ARG A 152 6.01 -1.38 -15.39
CA ARG A 152 7.42 -1.39 -15.78
C ARG A 152 8.34 -1.27 -14.54
N PRO A 153 9.50 -1.96 -14.51
CA PRO A 153 10.48 -1.82 -13.43
C PRO A 153 11.30 -0.52 -13.51
N ASP A 154 11.19 0.22 -14.61
CA ASP A 154 11.75 1.56 -14.81
C ASP A 154 10.64 2.61 -14.72
N PRO A 155 10.24 3.04 -13.51
CA PRO A 155 9.11 3.93 -13.32
C PRO A 155 9.39 5.31 -13.93
N GLY A 156 8.41 5.84 -14.67
CA GLY A 156 8.44 7.22 -15.11
C GLY A 156 8.13 8.17 -13.96
N ARG A 157 8.67 9.39 -14.00
CA ARG A 157 8.33 10.45 -13.04
C ARG A 157 6.82 10.74 -13.05
N ASP A 158 6.23 10.83 -14.25
CA ASP A 158 4.87 11.35 -14.44
C ASP A 158 3.82 10.28 -14.70
N VAL A 159 4.24 9.06 -15.06
CA VAL A 159 3.33 7.97 -15.43
C VAL A 159 3.90 6.61 -15.03
N TYR A 160 3.01 5.74 -14.54
CA TYR A 160 3.24 4.31 -14.42
C TYR A 160 2.83 3.64 -15.73
N ARG A 161 3.76 2.94 -16.37
CA ARG A 161 3.56 2.32 -17.68
C ARG A 161 3.23 0.84 -17.51
N LEU A 162 2.18 0.37 -18.17
CA LEU A 162 1.70 -1.01 -18.08
C LEU A 162 2.37 -1.86 -19.17
N LEU A 163 3.02 -2.95 -18.76
CA LEU A 163 3.65 -3.91 -19.67
C LEU A 163 2.63 -4.58 -20.58
N GLU A 164 3.08 -4.96 -21.78
CA GLU A 164 2.33 -5.81 -22.72
C GLU A 164 0.93 -5.28 -23.13
N THR A 165 0.78 -3.96 -23.18
CA THR A 165 -0.48 -3.30 -23.59
C THR A 165 -0.49 -2.77 -25.02
N ARG A 166 0.69 -2.65 -25.65
CA ARG A 166 0.82 -2.20 -27.04
C ARG A 166 0.09 -3.11 -28.02
N THR A 167 -0.40 -2.53 -29.10
CA THR A 167 -1.14 -3.29 -30.12
C THR A 167 -0.78 -2.85 -31.54
N HIS A 168 -0.95 -3.77 -32.48
CA HIS A 168 -0.88 -3.49 -33.91
C HIS A 168 -2.23 -3.05 -34.49
N GLY A 169 -3.34 -3.36 -33.81
CA GLY A 169 -4.69 -2.91 -34.20
C GLY A 169 -4.88 -1.41 -34.09
N ASP A 170 -5.93 -0.89 -34.69
CA ASP A 170 -6.22 0.55 -34.70
C ASP A 170 -6.69 1.03 -33.32
N VAL A 171 -6.17 2.18 -32.92
CA VAL A 171 -6.58 2.90 -31.72
C VAL A 171 -6.80 4.35 -32.14
N PRO A 172 -7.99 4.70 -32.68
CA PRO A 172 -8.22 6.04 -33.18
C PRO A 172 -8.15 7.07 -32.05
N PRO A 173 -7.75 8.32 -32.33
CA PRO A 173 -7.81 9.40 -31.35
C PRO A 173 -9.22 9.60 -30.80
N ALA A 174 -9.34 9.55 -29.47
CA ALA A 174 -10.61 9.72 -28.76
C ALA A 174 -10.33 10.27 -27.35
N ASN A 175 -11.11 11.27 -26.91
CA ASN A 175 -11.00 11.85 -25.56
C ASN A 175 -9.55 12.26 -25.18
N THR A 176 -8.92 13.08 -26.02
CA THR A 176 -7.52 13.53 -25.89
C THR A 176 -7.40 14.81 -25.06
N VAL A 177 -7.98 14.79 -23.87
CA VAL A 177 -8.11 15.93 -22.95
C VAL A 177 -6.97 15.96 -21.92
N GLU A 178 -7.04 16.90 -20.98
CA GLU A 178 -6.13 16.97 -19.83
C GLU A 178 -6.15 15.67 -19.02
N ARG A 179 -5.02 15.38 -18.38
CA ARG A 179 -4.74 14.09 -17.74
C ARG A 179 -4.30 14.37 -16.29
N PRO A 180 -5.24 14.69 -15.39
CA PRO A 180 -4.92 14.85 -13.98
C PRO A 180 -4.41 13.54 -13.37
N ARG A 181 -3.82 13.61 -12.18
CA ARG A 181 -3.40 12.45 -11.40
C ARG A 181 -4.51 11.41 -11.30
N GLY A 182 -4.11 10.15 -11.47
CA GLY A 182 -4.99 8.98 -11.50
C GLY A 182 -5.61 8.67 -12.85
N THR A 183 -5.46 9.53 -13.87
CA THR A 183 -5.99 9.24 -15.20
C THR A 183 -5.35 7.98 -15.79
N ILE A 184 -6.19 7.08 -16.30
CA ILE A 184 -5.78 5.91 -17.06
C ILE A 184 -5.84 6.28 -18.53
N THR A 185 -4.72 6.08 -19.22
CA THR A 185 -4.55 6.49 -20.61
C THR A 185 -4.21 5.30 -21.50
N ARG A 186 -4.45 5.48 -22.80
CA ARG A 186 -4.02 4.56 -23.86
C ARG A 186 -3.50 5.35 -25.04
N ASP A 187 -2.25 5.09 -25.42
CA ASP A 187 -1.61 5.72 -26.57
C ASP A 187 -2.34 5.31 -27.87
N ASN A 188 -2.66 6.29 -28.72
CA ASN A 188 -3.48 6.11 -29.93
C ASN A 188 -2.61 6.02 -31.20
N ASP A 189 -3.24 5.99 -32.38
CA ASP A 189 -2.57 5.82 -33.68
C ASP A 189 -1.52 6.89 -33.98
N LEU A 190 -1.59 8.07 -33.34
CA LEU A 190 -0.62 9.14 -33.51
C LEU A 190 0.68 8.91 -32.71
N TYR A 191 0.71 7.96 -31.77
CA TYR A 191 1.88 7.65 -30.93
C TYR A 191 2.80 6.57 -31.55
N GLY A 192 2.61 6.24 -32.83
CA GLY A 192 3.52 5.39 -33.60
C GLY A 192 3.79 4.04 -32.93
N ARG A 193 5.07 3.72 -32.67
CA ARG A 193 5.47 2.43 -32.07
C ARG A 193 4.98 2.20 -30.63
N TYR A 194 4.47 3.24 -29.97
CA TYR A 194 3.91 3.16 -28.61
C TYR A 194 2.40 2.90 -28.62
N LYS A 195 1.77 2.85 -29.81
CA LYS A 195 0.34 2.59 -29.97
C LYS A 195 -0.15 1.45 -29.08
N GLY A 196 -1.23 1.74 -28.36
CA GLY A 196 -1.89 0.84 -27.43
C GLY A 196 -1.30 0.82 -26.02
N GLU A 197 -0.10 1.37 -25.80
CA GLU A 197 0.50 1.41 -24.47
C GLU A 197 -0.43 2.10 -23.48
N MET A 198 -0.74 1.40 -22.38
CA MET A 198 -1.55 1.93 -21.30
C MET A 198 -0.69 2.46 -20.17
N GLN A 199 -1.17 3.52 -19.54
CA GLN A 199 -0.45 4.20 -18.46
C GLN A 199 -1.42 4.69 -17.39
N VAL A 200 -0.97 4.73 -16.13
CA VAL A 200 -1.65 5.44 -15.03
C VAL A 200 -0.86 6.70 -14.73
N VAL A 201 -1.53 7.84 -14.77
CA VAL A 201 -0.91 9.15 -14.60
C VAL A 201 -0.63 9.42 -13.12
N ARG A 202 0.61 9.79 -12.80
CA ARG A 202 1.08 10.07 -11.44
C ARG A 202 1.05 11.56 -11.12
N ASN A 203 1.49 12.41 -12.03
CA ASN A 203 1.44 13.87 -11.89
C ASN A 203 0.49 14.45 -12.92
N ASP A 204 -0.13 15.59 -12.63
CA ASP A 204 -1.01 16.26 -13.60
C ASP A 204 -0.27 16.54 -14.91
N LEU A 205 -0.89 16.15 -16.02
CA LEU A 205 -0.36 16.29 -17.36
C LEU A 205 -1.34 17.03 -18.27
N GLU A 206 -0.79 17.89 -19.11
CA GLU A 206 -1.52 18.58 -20.18
C GLU A 206 -2.15 17.61 -21.18
N LYS A 207 -3.10 18.10 -21.97
CA LYS A 207 -3.68 17.32 -23.08
C LYS A 207 -2.62 16.91 -24.11
N ASN A 208 -2.80 15.74 -24.72
CA ASN A 208 -1.95 15.26 -25.81
C ASN A 208 -2.81 14.59 -26.89
N PRO A 209 -2.82 15.08 -28.14
CA PRO A 209 -3.58 14.47 -29.24
C PRO A 209 -3.28 12.99 -29.49
N ALA A 210 -2.10 12.50 -29.12
CA ALA A 210 -1.68 11.11 -29.29
C ALA A 210 -2.10 10.19 -28.13
N VAL A 211 -2.76 10.70 -27.09
CA VAL A 211 -3.07 9.95 -25.87
C VAL A 211 -4.57 10.02 -25.58
N ASN A 212 -5.23 8.87 -25.59
CA ASN A 212 -6.64 8.78 -25.21
C ASN A 212 -6.78 8.65 -23.69
N VAL A 213 -7.73 9.37 -23.10
CA VAL A 213 -8.18 9.16 -21.72
C VAL A 213 -9.27 8.10 -21.71
N VAL A 214 -9.03 6.97 -21.03
CA VAL A 214 -9.91 5.80 -21.02
C VAL A 214 -10.59 5.54 -19.66
N GLY A 215 -10.07 6.14 -18.60
CA GLY A 215 -10.67 6.12 -17.27
C GLY A 215 -9.86 6.93 -16.27
N ARG A 216 -10.22 6.84 -14.99
CA ARG A 216 -9.50 7.43 -13.87
C ARG A 216 -9.63 6.52 -12.66
N VAL A 217 -8.53 6.33 -11.94
CA VAL A 217 -8.54 5.72 -10.60
C VAL A 217 -9.43 6.58 -9.69
N ARG A 218 -10.24 5.95 -8.85
CA ARG A 218 -11.15 6.66 -7.95
C ARG A 218 -10.37 7.48 -6.93
N GLU A 219 -11.02 8.54 -6.44
CA GLU A 219 -10.39 9.49 -5.52
C GLU A 219 -9.86 8.79 -4.26
N GLU A 220 -10.58 7.79 -3.76
CA GLU A 220 -10.23 7.04 -2.54
C GLU A 220 -8.95 6.21 -2.69
N ASP A 221 -8.56 5.88 -3.92
CA ASP A 221 -7.40 5.04 -4.24
C ASP A 221 -6.23 5.86 -4.80
N LEU A 222 -6.35 7.19 -4.95
CA LEU A 222 -5.27 7.99 -5.54
C LEU A 222 -3.98 7.94 -4.72
N ASP A 223 -4.08 7.85 -3.39
CA ASP A 223 -2.91 7.77 -2.51
C ASP A 223 -2.16 6.45 -2.63
N LEU A 224 -2.82 5.38 -3.07
CA LEU A 224 -2.15 4.12 -3.39
C LEU A 224 -1.13 4.28 -4.52
N LEU A 225 -1.34 5.26 -5.42
CA LEU A 225 -0.41 5.53 -6.51
C LEU A 225 0.97 5.98 -6.03
N GLU A 226 1.09 6.59 -4.84
CA GLU A 226 2.39 6.95 -4.26
C GLU A 226 3.08 5.77 -3.60
N LEU A 227 2.34 4.69 -3.35
CA LEU A 227 2.84 3.47 -2.72
C LEU A 227 3.22 2.38 -3.73
N LEU A 228 2.98 2.61 -5.02
CA LEU A 228 3.34 1.67 -6.09
C LEU A 228 4.87 1.54 -6.22
N GLU A 229 5.35 0.31 -6.17
CA GLU A 229 6.76 -0.02 -6.36
C GLU A 229 7.09 -0.31 -7.83
N PRO A 230 8.36 -0.15 -8.25
CA PRO A 230 8.81 -0.56 -9.59
C PRO A 230 8.50 -2.04 -9.87
N GLY A 231 7.84 -2.33 -10.99
CA GLY A 231 7.53 -3.72 -11.38
C GLY A 231 6.31 -4.35 -10.68
N GLN A 232 5.65 -3.61 -9.78
CA GLN A 232 4.47 -4.05 -9.03
C GLN A 232 3.36 -4.56 -9.97
N LYS A 233 2.62 -5.59 -9.55
CA LYS A 233 1.37 -5.96 -10.22
C LYS A 233 0.24 -5.09 -9.69
N ILE A 234 -0.59 -4.59 -10.60
CA ILE A 234 -1.84 -3.91 -10.25
C ILE A 234 -3.02 -4.69 -10.79
N ARG A 235 -4.15 -4.68 -10.08
CA ARG A 235 -5.42 -5.17 -10.58
C ARG A 235 -6.39 -4.00 -10.69
N LEU A 236 -6.92 -3.77 -11.89
CA LEU A 236 -7.95 -2.77 -12.09
C LEU A 236 -9.32 -3.40 -11.89
N ILE A 237 -10.18 -2.76 -11.09
CA ILE A 237 -11.57 -3.17 -10.86
C ILE A 237 -12.48 -1.98 -11.17
N ARG A 238 -13.62 -2.21 -11.85
CA ARG A 238 -14.56 -1.13 -12.12
C ARG A 238 -15.34 -0.77 -10.86
N GLY A 239 -15.53 0.51 -10.58
CA GLY A 239 -16.26 0.99 -9.40
C GLY A 239 -17.72 0.54 -9.27
N THR A 240 -18.31 -0.04 -10.33
CA THR A 240 -19.65 -0.66 -10.27
C THR A 240 -19.65 -2.08 -9.70
N ASP A 241 -18.49 -2.73 -9.66
CA ASP A 241 -18.36 -4.16 -9.32
C ASP A 241 -18.25 -4.36 -7.78
N LEU A 242 -18.25 -3.28 -7.00
CA LEU A 242 -18.24 -3.26 -5.53
C LEU A 242 -19.64 -3.43 -4.90
N ARG A 243 -20.64 -3.84 -5.67
CA ARG A 243 -21.97 -4.21 -5.15
C ARG A 243 -22.22 -5.70 -5.34
N MET A 244 -21.75 -6.50 -4.38
CA MET A 244 -22.41 -7.75 -3.98
C MET A 244 -21.87 -8.22 -2.63
#